data_AF-A0AAU6LMJ3-F1
#
_entry.id   AF-A0AAU6LMJ3-F1
#
_cell.length_a   1.000
_cell.length_b   1.000
_cell.length_c   1.000
_cell.angle_alpha   90.00
_cell.angle_beta   90.00
_cell.angle_gamma   90.00
#
_symmetry.space_group_name_H-M   'P 1'
#
loop_
_entity.id
_entity.type
_entity.pdbx_description
1 polymer ?
#
loop_
_entity_poly.entity_id
_entity_poly.type
_entity_poly.pdbx_seq_one_letter_code
_entity_poly.pdbx_strand_id
1 'polypeptide(L)'
;MPSQTAWHAYDGWFGRPKAALLRGACVCRWRGAAECSLDWTVLDDQTPLYEADVDLAGPITDFKAHLTVVRDAAVPLPEPVTTLLTALTQNLETAAVTDLLVTLKALADLRYLIAGVGADAASAVQAGRIPMETVATALCASETATRRYANSHRHP
;
A
#
# COMPACT_ATOMS: atom_id res chain seq x y z
N MET A 1 3.48 -12.50 16.30
CA MET A 1 3.29 -11.04 16.41
C MET A 1 2.38 -10.59 15.27
N PRO A 2 1.26 -9.89 15.54
CA PRO A 2 0.49 -9.29 14.47
C PRO A 2 1.32 -8.16 13.85
N SER A 3 1.55 -8.22 12.54
CA SER A 3 2.20 -7.14 11.80
C SER A 3 1.19 -6.01 11.65
N GLN A 4 1.19 -5.06 12.59
CA GLN A 4 0.52 -3.78 12.39
C GLN A 4 1.43 -2.90 11.53
N THR A 5 0.87 -2.27 10.50
CA THR A 5 1.53 -1.28 9.63
C THR A 5 1.79 0.06 10.34
N ALA A 6 1.24 0.23 11.54
CA ALA A 6 1.48 1.37 12.44
C ALA A 6 2.71 1.09 13.31
N TRP A 7 3.90 1.38 12.82
CA TRP A 7 5.16 1.16 13.54
C TRP A 7 5.27 2.04 14.81
N HIS A 8 4.60 3.20 14.83
CA HIS A 8 4.38 4.04 16.01
C HIS A 8 3.60 3.36 17.15
N ALA A 9 3.05 2.17 16.93
CA ALA A 9 2.45 1.39 18.03
C ALA A 9 3.48 0.77 18.99
N TYR A 10 4.77 0.81 18.64
CA TYR A 10 5.88 0.20 19.39
C TYR A 10 6.94 1.24 19.83
N ASP A 11 6.49 2.43 20.20
CA ASP A 11 7.31 3.55 20.65
C ASP A 11 7.55 3.58 22.18
N GLY A 12 6.92 2.68 22.93
CA GLY A 12 6.97 2.66 24.39
C GLY A 12 5.86 3.46 25.06
N TRP A 13 5.08 4.24 24.31
CA TRP A 13 4.06 5.10 24.87
C TRP A 13 2.91 4.29 25.48
N PHE A 14 2.37 4.78 26.59
CA PHE A 14 1.40 4.04 27.42
C PHE A 14 1.89 2.66 27.92
N GLY A 15 3.20 2.47 28.10
CA GLY A 15 3.77 1.21 28.60
C GLY A 15 3.78 0.07 27.57
N ARG A 16 3.69 0.41 26.28
CA ARG A 16 3.78 -0.55 25.17
C ARG A 16 5.21 -1.07 24.99
N PRO A 17 5.42 -2.21 24.32
CA PRO A 17 6.76 -2.69 24.00
C PRO A 17 7.47 -1.72 23.04
N LYS A 18 8.75 -1.43 23.31
CA LYS A 18 9.64 -0.69 22.41
C LYS A 18 10.16 -1.63 21.30
N ALA A 19 10.08 -1.22 20.04
CA ALA A 19 10.60 -2.00 18.92
C ALA A 19 12.14 -2.00 18.92
N ALA A 20 12.78 -3.17 18.79
CA ALA A 20 14.24 -3.24 18.66
C ALA A 20 14.73 -2.91 17.24
N LEU A 21 13.93 -3.25 16.22
CA LEU A 21 14.32 -3.19 14.81
C LEU A 21 13.11 -2.79 13.94
N LEU A 22 13.39 -2.09 12.85
CA LEU A 22 12.46 -1.77 11.77
C LEU A 22 12.92 -2.44 10.47
N ARG A 23 11.96 -2.86 9.65
CA ARG A 23 12.21 -3.42 8.31
C ARG A 23 11.04 -3.11 7.37
N GLY A 24 11.32 -3.10 6.07
CA GLY A 24 10.28 -2.99 5.05
C GLY A 24 9.29 -4.16 5.13
N ALA A 25 8.00 -3.89 4.87
CA ALA A 25 6.97 -4.91 4.80
C ALA A 25 5.97 -4.58 3.69
N CYS A 26 5.52 -5.60 2.98
CA CYS A 26 4.50 -5.46 1.94
C CYS A 26 3.25 -6.28 2.27
N VAL A 27 2.10 -5.85 1.74
CA VAL A 27 0.80 -6.56 1.86
C VAL A 27 0.86 -7.97 1.26
N CYS A 28 1.78 -8.22 0.31
CA CYS A 28 2.06 -9.53 -0.25
C CYS A 28 2.81 -10.47 0.72
N ARG A 29 3.04 -10.03 1.97
CA ARG A 29 3.78 -10.72 3.06
C ARG A 29 5.30 -10.71 2.94
N TRP A 30 5.87 -10.07 1.92
CA TRP A 30 7.32 -9.84 1.86
C TRP A 30 7.85 -9.03 3.06
N ARG A 31 9.10 -9.29 3.44
CA ARG A 31 9.84 -8.59 4.49
C ARG A 31 11.23 -8.21 3.96
N GLY A 32 11.64 -6.97 4.21
CA GLY A 32 12.96 -6.46 3.85
C GLY A 32 14.07 -7.16 4.63
N ALA A 33 15.24 -7.24 4.00
CA ALA A 33 16.45 -7.80 4.59
C ALA A 33 17.19 -6.73 5.41
N ALA A 34 17.12 -5.47 4.99
CA ALA A 34 17.65 -4.33 5.73
C ALA A 34 16.88 -4.15 7.04
N GLU A 35 17.58 -4.35 8.15
CA GLU A 35 17.09 -4.07 9.50
C GLU A 35 17.69 -2.73 9.95
N CYS A 36 16.84 -1.80 10.38
CA CYS A 36 17.23 -0.56 11.02
C CYS A 36 17.05 -0.71 12.53
N SER A 37 18.15 -0.65 13.28
CA SER A 37 18.12 -0.75 14.74
C SER A 37 17.62 0.56 15.35
N LEU A 38 16.70 0.46 16.30
CA LEU A 38 16.21 1.60 17.07
C LEU A 38 16.97 1.66 18.39
N ASP A 39 17.84 2.67 18.53
CA ASP A 39 18.54 2.93 19.78
C ASP A 39 17.73 3.87 20.68
N TRP A 40 16.96 3.29 21.59
CA TRP A 40 16.15 4.01 22.58
C TRP A 40 16.96 4.73 23.66
N THR A 41 18.29 4.64 23.65
CA THR A 41 19.14 5.49 24.50
C THR A 41 19.40 6.85 23.86
N VAL A 42 19.24 6.95 22.54
CA VAL A 42 19.44 8.18 21.75
C VAL A 42 18.09 8.79 21.36
N LEU A 43 17.10 7.95 21.06
CA LEU A 43 15.74 8.38 20.75
C LEU A 43 15.02 8.84 22.02
N ASP A 44 14.37 10.01 21.96
CA ASP A 44 13.51 10.50 23.03
C ASP A 44 12.29 9.58 23.18
N ASP A 45 12.08 9.05 24.38
CA ASP A 45 10.97 8.15 24.68
C ASP A 45 9.74 8.86 25.25
N GLN A 46 9.81 10.19 25.36
CA GLN A 46 8.71 11.05 25.76
C GLN A 46 7.99 11.70 24.57
N THR A 47 8.54 11.60 23.36
CA THR A 47 7.92 12.10 22.14
C THR A 47 7.56 10.95 21.18
N PRO A 48 6.48 11.08 20.40
CA PRO A 48 6.17 10.09 19.38
C PRO A 48 7.33 9.99 18.38
N LEU A 49 7.77 8.78 18.08
CA LEU A 49 8.82 8.55 17.08
C LEU A 49 8.27 8.88 15.69
N TYR A 50 8.95 9.74 14.93
CA TYR A 50 8.61 10.09 13.54
C TYR A 50 9.64 9.55 12.55
N GLU A 51 9.27 9.45 11.27
CA GLU A 51 10.16 8.95 10.20
C GLU A 51 11.44 9.79 10.07
N ALA A 52 11.38 11.07 10.43
CA ALA A 52 12.52 11.98 10.41
C ALA A 52 13.59 11.66 11.47
N ASP A 53 13.23 10.92 12.52
CA ASP A 53 14.10 10.63 13.66
C ASP A 53 14.90 9.33 13.46
N VAL A 54 14.69 8.62 12.35
CA VAL A 54 15.26 7.31 12.07
C VAL A 54 15.88 7.26 10.67
N ASP A 55 17.07 6.68 10.56
CA ASP A 55 17.64 6.37 9.24
C ASP A 55 16.91 5.19 8.59
N LEU A 56 15.93 5.53 7.75
CA LEU A 56 15.12 4.57 7.01
C LEU A 56 15.69 4.23 5.62
N ALA A 57 16.90 4.69 5.27
CA ALA A 57 17.44 4.55 3.92
C ALA A 57 17.50 3.08 3.45
N GLY A 58 17.94 2.17 4.32
CA GLY A 58 17.98 0.72 4.05
C GLY A 58 16.60 0.12 3.80
N PRO A 59 15.67 0.17 4.78
CA PRO A 59 14.30 -0.32 4.61
C PRO A 59 13.55 0.28 3.41
N ILE A 60 13.74 1.58 3.12
CA ILE A 60 13.13 2.25 1.96
C ILE A 60 13.71 1.69 0.66
N THR A 61 15.02 1.47 0.59
CA THR A 61 15.70 0.91 -0.59
C THR A 61 15.20 -0.49 -0.89
N ASP A 62 15.17 -1.36 0.12
CA ASP A 62 14.65 -2.73 0.00
C ASP A 62 13.19 -2.74 -0.46
N PHE A 63 12.35 -1.87 0.11
CA PHE A 63 10.95 -1.77 -0.26
C PHE A 63 10.78 -1.30 -1.71
N LYS A 64 11.55 -0.29 -2.16
CA LYS A 64 11.54 0.18 -3.55
C LYS A 64 11.98 -0.93 -4.52
N ALA A 65 13.04 -1.66 -4.20
CA ALA A 65 13.50 -2.78 -5.02
C ALA A 65 12.43 -3.89 -5.10
N HIS A 66 11.79 -4.21 -3.98
CA HIS A 66 10.67 -5.16 -3.96
C HIS A 66 9.49 -4.68 -4.81
N LEU A 67 9.14 -3.39 -4.76
CA LEU A 67 8.08 -2.83 -5.61
C LEU A 67 8.38 -2.95 -7.10
N THR A 68 9.65 -2.88 -7.52
CA THR A 68 10.03 -3.15 -8.91
C THR A 68 9.73 -4.60 -9.28
N VAL A 69 10.15 -5.58 -8.46
CA VAL A 69 9.84 -7.01 -8.69
C VAL A 69 8.33 -7.26 -8.77
N VAL A 70 7.56 -6.62 -7.89
CA VAL A 70 6.09 -6.70 -7.91
C VAL A 70 5.52 -6.11 -9.20
N ARG A 71 5.99 -4.94 -9.63
CA ARG A 71 5.52 -4.31 -10.87
C ARG A 71 5.85 -5.12 -12.11
N ASP A 72 7.04 -5.71 -12.16
CA ASP A 72 7.49 -6.54 -13.28
C ASP A 72 6.70 -7.85 -13.40
N ALA A 73 6.15 -8.35 -12.28
CA ALA A 73 5.29 -9.53 -12.26
C ALA A 73 3.82 -9.22 -12.59
N ALA A 74 3.39 -7.95 -12.46
CA ALA A 74 2.03 -7.53 -12.72
C ALA A 74 1.74 -7.43 -14.22
N VAL A 75 0.47 -7.42 -14.60
CA VAL A 75 0.10 -7.09 -15.99
C VAL A 75 0.47 -5.62 -16.25
N PRO A 76 1.31 -5.32 -17.26
CA PRO A 76 1.67 -3.95 -17.57
C PRO A 76 0.44 -3.20 -18.07
N LEU A 77 0.22 -2.01 -17.50
CA LEU A 77 -0.81 -1.11 -18.02
C LEU A 77 -0.32 -0.45 -19.31
N PRO A 78 -1.21 -0.21 -20.30
CA PRO A 78 -0.88 0.59 -21.46
C PRO A 78 -0.31 1.96 -21.04
N GLU A 79 0.68 2.47 -21.76
CA GLU A 79 1.33 3.76 -21.46
C GLU A 79 0.33 4.91 -21.22
N PRO A 80 -0.74 5.08 -22.04
CA PRO A 80 -1.69 6.17 -21.80
C PRO A 80 -2.40 6.08 -20.44
N VAL A 81 -2.66 4.85 -19.95
CA VAL A 81 -3.28 4.62 -18.64
C VAL A 81 -2.29 4.95 -17.52
N THR A 82 -1.04 4.50 -17.65
CA THR A 82 0.03 4.79 -16.68
C THR A 82 0.29 6.28 -16.56
N THR A 83 0.33 6.99 -17.69
CA THR A 83 0.52 8.45 -17.75
C THR A 83 -0.65 9.19 -17.09
N LEU A 84 -1.89 8.79 -17.35
CA LEU A 84 -3.08 9.37 -16.71
C LEU A 84 -3.06 9.16 -15.18
N LEU A 85 -2.77 7.95 -14.71
CA LEU A 85 -2.71 7.65 -13.27
C LEU A 85 -1.60 8.42 -12.56
N THR A 86 -0.46 8.61 -13.22
CA THR A 86 0.65 9.41 -12.69
C THR A 86 0.25 10.87 -12.53
N ALA A 87 -0.35 11.47 -13.56
CA ALA A 87 -0.82 12.85 -13.52
C ALA A 87 -1.94 13.05 -12.48
N LEU A 88 -2.87 12.11 -12.37
CA LEU A 88 -3.93 12.16 -11.35
C LEU A 88 -3.34 12.13 -9.93
N THR A 89 -2.35 11.27 -9.69
CA THR A 89 -1.68 11.18 -8.37
C THR A 89 -1.04 12.51 -8.00
N GLN A 90 -0.25 13.10 -8.91
CA GLN A 90 0.40 14.40 -8.69
C GLN A 90 -0.60 15.53 -8.41
N ASN A 91 -1.72 15.54 -9.15
CA ASN A 91 -2.78 16.52 -8.95
C ASN A 91 -3.48 16.35 -7.58
N LEU A 92 -3.73 15.12 -7.15
CA LEU A 92 -4.33 14.84 -5.84
C LEU A 92 -3.39 15.17 -4.69
N GLU A 93 -2.10 14.88 -4.82
CA GLU A 93 -1.08 15.26 -3.83
C GLU A 93 -0.98 16.78 -3.71
N THR A 94 -1.01 17.50 -4.84
CA THR A 94 -1.03 18.97 -4.85
C THR A 94 -2.31 19.50 -4.21
N ALA A 95 -3.47 18.94 -4.57
CA ALA A 95 -4.76 19.33 -4.01
C ALA A 95 -4.83 19.06 -2.49
N ALA A 96 -4.21 17.98 -2.00
CA ALA A 96 -4.22 17.66 -0.58
C ALA A 96 -3.52 18.74 0.27
N VAL A 97 -2.59 19.49 -0.33
CA VAL A 97 -1.89 20.61 0.31
C VAL A 97 -2.65 21.92 0.16
N THR A 98 -3.40 22.11 -0.94
CA THR A 98 -4.05 23.39 -1.26
C THR A 98 -5.52 23.46 -0.83
N ASP A 99 -6.28 22.37 -1.01
CA ASP A 99 -7.70 22.27 -0.68
C ASP A 99 -8.11 20.82 -0.35
N LEU A 100 -8.31 20.57 0.94
CA LEU A 100 -8.70 19.26 1.46
C LEU A 100 -10.10 18.84 1.00
N LEU A 101 -11.04 19.77 0.81
CA LEU A 101 -12.40 19.42 0.39
C LEU A 101 -12.44 19.00 -1.09
N VAL A 102 -11.68 19.68 -1.94
CA VAL A 102 -11.50 19.28 -3.35
C VAL A 102 -10.90 17.88 -3.42
N THR A 103 -9.89 17.61 -2.61
CA THR A 103 -9.24 16.28 -2.54
C THR A 103 -10.23 15.20 -2.12
N LEU A 104 -11.00 15.43 -1.05
CA LEU A 104 -11.99 14.48 -0.57
C LEU A 104 -13.09 14.23 -1.61
N LYS A 105 -13.54 15.28 -2.31
CA LYS A 105 -14.53 15.14 -3.39
C LYS A 105 -13.99 14.34 -4.56
N ALA A 106 -12.78 14.62 -5.01
CA ALA A 106 -12.14 13.87 -6.10
C ALA A 106 -11.98 12.37 -5.73
N LEU A 107 -11.56 12.07 -4.49
CA LEU A 107 -11.47 10.70 -4.00
C LEU A 107 -12.84 10.00 -3.92
N ALA A 108 -13.91 10.73 -3.59
CA ALA A 108 -15.26 10.18 -3.61
C ALA A 108 -15.72 9.85 -5.04
N ASP A 109 -15.44 10.74 -6.01
CA ASP A 109 -15.78 10.52 -7.41
C ASP A 109 -15.01 9.34 -8.03
N LEU A 110 -13.72 9.21 -7.68
CA LEU A 110 -12.90 8.07 -8.09
C LEU A 110 -13.44 6.76 -7.53
N ARG A 111 -13.88 6.73 -6.27
CA ARG A 111 -14.53 5.54 -5.69
C ARG A 111 -15.77 5.14 -6.48
N TYR A 112 -16.59 6.11 -6.86
CA TYR A 112 -17.79 5.85 -7.67
C TYR A 112 -17.43 5.25 -9.04
N LEU A 113 -16.44 5.84 -9.74
CA LEU A 113 -15.97 5.32 -11.03
C LEU A 113 -15.39 3.91 -10.90
N ILE A 114 -14.56 3.68 -9.88
CA ILE A 114 -13.96 2.36 -9.60
C ILE A 114 -15.05 1.33 -9.33
N ALA A 115 -16.07 1.67 -8.55
CA ALA A 115 -17.14 0.75 -8.22
C ALA A 115 -17.97 0.38 -9.47
N GLY A 116 -18.24 1.34 -10.35
CA GLY A 116 -18.93 1.11 -11.62
C GLY A 116 -18.15 0.17 -12.56
N VAL A 117 -16.91 0.51 -12.89
CA VAL A 117 -16.07 -0.31 -13.80
C VAL A 117 -15.65 -1.64 -13.17
N GLY A 118 -15.44 -1.65 -11.85
CA GLY A 118 -15.03 -2.83 -11.08
C GLY A 118 -16.09 -3.92 -11.05
N ALA A 119 -17.38 -3.57 -11.01
CA ALA A 119 -18.48 -4.54 -11.00
C ALA A 119 -18.50 -5.41 -12.26
N ASP A 120 -18.26 -4.81 -13.43
CA ASP A 120 -18.20 -5.52 -14.72
C ASP A 120 -17.00 -6.47 -14.79
N ALA A 121 -15.82 -5.99 -14.39
CA ALA A 121 -14.60 -6.79 -14.37
C ALA A 121 -14.68 -7.95 -13.37
N ALA A 122 -15.23 -7.71 -12.17
CA ALA A 122 -15.44 -8.74 -11.15
C ALA A 122 -16.43 -9.82 -11.61
N SER A 123 -17.46 -9.44 -12.36
CA SER A 123 -18.43 -10.36 -12.95
C SER A 123 -17.77 -11.29 -13.99
N ALA A 124 -16.85 -10.75 -14.81
CA ALA A 124 -16.10 -11.55 -15.79
C ALA A 124 -15.17 -12.60 -15.13
N VAL A 125 -14.50 -12.23 -14.02
CA VAL A 125 -13.67 -13.16 -13.23
C VAL A 125 -14.52 -14.27 -12.62
N GLN A 126 -15.70 -13.95 -12.10
CA GLN A 126 -16.60 -14.93 -11.46
C GLN A 126 -17.24 -15.90 -12.45
N ALA A 127 -17.51 -15.45 -13.68
CA ALA A 127 -17.98 -16.33 -14.75
C ALA A 127 -16.94 -17.39 -15.18
N GLY A 128 -15.78 -17.46 -14.50
CA GLY A 128 -14.73 -18.45 -14.76
C GLY A 128 -14.01 -18.20 -16.08
N ARG A 129 -14.19 -17.02 -16.69
CA ARG A 129 -13.56 -16.68 -17.98
C ARG A 129 -12.04 -16.54 -17.85
N ILE A 130 -11.55 -16.22 -16.65
CA ILE A 130 -10.13 -16.11 -16.33
C ILE A 130 -9.86 -16.92 -15.05
N PRO A 131 -8.86 -17.83 -15.03
CA PRO A 131 -8.49 -18.54 -13.81
C PRO A 131 -8.08 -17.59 -12.69
N MET A 132 -8.47 -17.92 -11.45
CA MET A 132 -8.18 -17.07 -10.28
C MET A 132 -6.68 -16.84 -10.07
N GLU A 133 -5.85 -17.86 -10.34
CA GLU A 133 -4.40 -17.77 -10.31
C GLU A 133 -3.87 -16.72 -11.29
N THR A 134 -4.41 -16.67 -12.51
CA THR A 134 -4.04 -15.66 -13.51
C THR A 134 -4.40 -14.25 -13.04
N VAL A 135 -5.58 -14.07 -12.41
CA VAL A 135 -5.97 -12.78 -11.84
C VAL A 135 -5.06 -12.41 -10.65
N ALA A 136 -4.68 -13.38 -9.82
CA ALA A 136 -3.78 -13.20 -8.69
C ALA A 136 -2.39 -12.75 -9.14
N THR A 137 -1.82 -13.38 -10.16
CA THR A 137 -0.57 -12.96 -10.79
C THR A 137 -0.69 -11.58 -11.40
N ALA A 138 -1.77 -11.31 -12.15
CA ALA A 138 -1.98 -10.01 -12.80
C ALA A 138 -2.05 -8.84 -11.80
N LEU A 139 -2.61 -9.07 -10.62
CA LEU A 139 -2.74 -8.09 -9.54
C LEU A 139 -1.58 -8.15 -8.53
N CYS A 140 -0.61 -9.05 -8.72
CA CYS A 140 0.45 -9.37 -7.76
C CYS A 140 -0.04 -9.57 -6.32
N ALA A 141 -1.14 -10.31 -6.20
CA ALA A 141 -1.80 -10.59 -4.94
C ALA A 141 -1.92 -12.10 -4.72
N SER A 142 -2.11 -12.53 -3.47
CA SER A 142 -2.53 -13.91 -3.20
C SER A 142 -3.95 -14.17 -3.73
N GLU A 143 -4.28 -15.39 -4.12
CA GLU A 143 -5.66 -15.73 -4.54
C GLU A 143 -6.73 -15.33 -3.52
N THR A 144 -6.43 -15.43 -2.22
CA THR A 144 -7.35 -15.02 -1.15
C THR A 144 -7.59 -13.51 -1.18
N ALA A 145 -6.53 -12.72 -1.36
CA ALA A 145 -6.62 -11.26 -1.49
C ALA A 145 -7.35 -10.87 -2.79
N THR A 146 -7.06 -11.55 -3.90
CA THR A 146 -7.74 -11.36 -5.19
C THR A 146 -9.23 -11.66 -5.09
N ARG A 147 -9.61 -12.76 -4.45
CA ARG A 147 -11.03 -13.10 -4.23
C ARG A 147 -11.72 -12.05 -3.39
N ARG A 148 -11.07 -11.55 -2.34
CA ARG A 148 -11.60 -10.45 -1.51
C ARG A 148 -11.77 -9.17 -2.33
N TYR A 149 -10.81 -8.82 -3.17
CA TYR A 149 -10.86 -7.67 -4.05
C TYR A 149 -11.97 -7.78 -5.12
N ALA A 150 -12.09 -8.92 -5.79
CA ALA A 150 -13.19 -9.17 -6.72
C ALA A 150 -14.56 -9.08 -6.03
N ASN A 151 -14.65 -9.57 -4.78
CA ASN A 151 -15.88 -9.50 -4.01
C ASN A 151 -16.24 -8.08 -3.53
N SER A 152 -15.27 -7.19 -3.30
CA SER A 152 -15.57 -5.82 -2.86
C SER A 152 -16.29 -4.99 -3.93
N HIS A 153 -16.21 -5.40 -5.20
CA HIS A 153 -16.91 -4.75 -6.31
C HIS A 153 -18.32 -5.31 -6.57
N ARG A 154 -18.82 -6.23 -5.73
CA ARG A 154 -20.18 -6.81 -5.87
C ARG A 154 -21.29 -5.90 -5.33
N HIS A 155 -20.96 -4.98 -4.42
CA HIS A 155 -21.92 -4.13 -3.73
C HIS A 155 -21.34 -2.71 -3.63
N PRO A 156 -21.49 -1.89 -4.68
CA PRO A 156 -21.13 -0.47 -4.66
C PRO A 156 -21.87 0.30 -3.56
#